data_AF-A0A1S9CLW9-F1
#
_entry.id   AF-A0A1S9CLW9-F1
#
_cell.length_a   1.000
_cell.length_b   1.000
_cell.length_c   1.000
_cell.angle_alpha   90.00
_cell.angle_beta   90.00
_cell.angle_gamma   90.00
#
_symmetry.space_group_name_H-M   'P 1'
#
loop_
_entity.id
_entity.type
_entity.pdbx_description
1 polymer ?
#
loop_
_entity_poly.entity_id
_entity_poly.type
_entity_poly.pdbx_seq_one_letter_code
_entity_poly.pdbx_strand_id
1 'polypeptide(L)'
;MQYNGNTLQEQWAKQLVNKDSTLEERIQHLRENKFNMHLINELVEQLYLESIRENSARIAYIDDPTEAIQIEAIRLNPHNLGYIKEPTERVKLTAVGIDGGVIQLIKGPTENILTEALHNFKTWLLHYGNNPHSVQIDYAEVIVKSCLFINSSSATKAIKKTASNILKQALDIVDAHQDELE
;
A
#
# COMPACT_ATOMS: atom_id res chain seq x y z
N MET A 1 -27.34 -10.22 -27.00
CA MET A 1 -26.00 -10.16 -26.39
C MET A 1 -26.18 -10.34 -24.90
N GLN A 2 -25.91 -11.54 -24.41
CA GLN A 2 -25.97 -11.85 -22.97
C GLN A 2 -24.67 -11.37 -22.35
N TYR A 3 -24.76 -10.41 -21.42
CA TYR A 3 -23.64 -10.01 -20.58
C TYR A 3 -23.47 -11.12 -19.53
N ASN A 4 -22.67 -12.14 -19.85
CA ASN A 4 -22.25 -13.16 -18.89
C ASN A 4 -21.18 -12.56 -17.98
N GLY A 5 -21.59 -11.70 -17.06
CA GLY A 5 -20.76 -11.14 -15.99
C GLY A 5 -20.72 -12.03 -14.75
N ASN A 6 -20.51 -13.35 -14.91
CA ASN A 6 -20.23 -14.23 -13.77
C ASN A 6 -18.77 -14.05 -13.31
N THR A 7 -18.41 -12.85 -12.88
CA THR A 7 -17.10 -12.59 -12.27
C THR A 7 -17.15 -13.06 -10.81
N LEU A 8 -16.01 -13.56 -10.31
CA LEU A 8 -15.79 -13.90 -8.90
C LEU A 8 -16.28 -12.78 -7.95
N GLN A 9 -16.25 -11.55 -8.44
CA GLN A 9 -16.79 -10.32 -7.88
C GLN A 9 -18.27 -10.37 -7.52
N GLU A 10 -19.15 -10.85 -8.42
CA GLU A 10 -20.57 -10.99 -8.10
C GLU A 10 -20.79 -12.08 -7.06
N GLN A 11 -20.03 -13.18 -7.12
CA GLN A 11 -20.16 -14.30 -6.19
C GLN A 11 -19.64 -13.92 -4.78
N TRP A 12 -18.54 -13.17 -4.71
CA TRP A 12 -17.97 -12.70 -3.45
C TRP A 12 -18.77 -11.55 -2.84
N ALA A 13 -19.23 -10.60 -3.65
CA ALA A 13 -20.17 -9.57 -3.21
C ALA A 13 -21.46 -10.23 -2.68
N LYS A 14 -22.03 -11.22 -3.38
CA LYS A 14 -23.19 -12.00 -2.89
C LYS A 14 -22.89 -12.74 -1.58
N GLN A 15 -21.67 -13.25 -1.35
CA GLN A 15 -21.31 -13.95 -0.11
C GLN A 15 -21.10 -13.01 1.09
N LEU A 16 -20.54 -11.82 0.87
CA LEU A 16 -20.40 -10.77 1.89
C LEU A 16 -21.76 -10.19 2.27
N VAL A 17 -22.58 -9.92 1.26
CA VAL A 17 -23.93 -9.40 1.41
C VAL A 17 -24.85 -10.42 2.11
N ASN A 18 -24.65 -11.73 1.89
CA ASN A 18 -25.34 -12.80 2.65
C ASN A 18 -24.93 -12.88 4.14
N LYS A 19 -23.77 -12.34 4.54
CA LYS A 19 -23.31 -12.38 5.94
C LYS A 19 -23.94 -11.29 6.81
N ASP A 20 -24.33 -10.16 6.21
CA ASP A 20 -25.07 -9.10 6.86
C ASP A 20 -26.37 -8.85 6.11
N SER A 21 -27.35 -9.72 6.38
CA SER A 21 -28.67 -9.74 5.72
C SER A 21 -29.37 -8.37 5.76
N THR A 22 -29.03 -7.52 6.72
CA THR A 22 -29.63 -6.20 6.88
C THR A 22 -29.19 -5.19 5.83
N LEU A 23 -27.97 -5.32 5.30
CA LEU A 23 -27.42 -4.39 4.30
C LEU A 23 -27.84 -4.79 2.88
N GLU A 24 -27.95 -6.10 2.60
CA GLU A 24 -28.54 -6.61 1.36
C GLU A 24 -29.96 -6.10 1.15
N GLU A 25 -30.79 -6.27 2.19
CA GLU A 25 -32.18 -5.84 2.20
C GLU A 25 -32.30 -4.33 1.95
N ARG A 26 -31.40 -3.52 2.54
CA ARG A 26 -31.35 -2.06 2.33
C ARG A 26 -30.99 -1.70 0.90
N ILE A 27 -29.93 -2.29 0.32
CA ILE A 27 -29.54 -2.01 -1.07
C ILE A 27 -30.64 -2.43 -2.04
N GLN A 28 -31.29 -3.57 -1.79
CA GLN A 28 -32.37 -4.07 -2.64
C GLN A 28 -33.60 -3.16 -2.59
N HIS A 29 -34.02 -2.70 -1.40
CA HIS A 29 -35.10 -1.71 -1.25
C HIS A 29 -34.78 -0.39 -1.96
N LEU A 30 -33.53 0.07 -1.90
CA LEU A 30 -33.14 1.34 -2.53
C LEU A 30 -33.09 1.25 -4.06
N ARG A 31 -32.77 0.08 -4.62
CA ARG A 31 -32.74 -0.15 -6.09
C ARG A 31 -34.11 0.02 -6.75
N GLU A 32 -35.19 -0.23 -6.02
CA GLU A 32 -36.56 -0.03 -6.52
C GLU A 32 -36.88 1.45 -6.77
N ASN A 33 -36.09 2.37 -6.20
CA ASN A 33 -36.25 3.81 -6.36
C ASN A 33 -34.98 4.45 -6.97
N LYS A 34 -35.06 4.77 -8.28
CA LYS A 34 -33.96 5.37 -9.05
C LYS A 34 -33.43 6.71 -8.51
N PHE A 35 -34.14 7.38 -7.60
CA PHE A 35 -33.66 8.60 -6.93
C PHE A 35 -32.61 8.36 -5.83
N ASN A 36 -32.38 7.10 -5.42
CA ASN A 36 -31.52 6.76 -4.28
C ASN A 36 -30.08 6.36 -4.66
N MET A 37 -29.64 6.62 -5.90
CA MET A 37 -28.32 6.18 -6.37
C MET A 37 -27.15 6.66 -5.51
N HIS A 38 -27.21 7.88 -4.97
CA HIS A 38 -26.16 8.38 -4.07
C HIS A 38 -26.06 7.56 -2.78
N LEU A 39 -27.20 7.22 -2.17
CA LEU A 39 -27.26 6.42 -0.94
C LEU A 39 -26.80 4.98 -1.18
N ILE A 40 -27.12 4.41 -2.35
CA ILE A 40 -26.60 3.08 -2.74
C ILE A 40 -25.08 3.10 -2.83
N ASN A 41 -24.49 4.13 -3.47
CA ASN A 41 -23.05 4.24 -3.59
C ASN A 41 -22.36 4.37 -2.23
N GLU A 42 -22.93 5.16 -1.32
CA GLU A 42 -22.40 5.33 0.04
C GLU A 42 -22.43 4.00 0.83
N LEU A 43 -23.52 3.25 0.75
CA LEU A 43 -23.63 1.94 1.42
C LEU A 43 -22.65 0.91 0.85
N VAL A 44 -22.45 0.91 -0.48
CA VAL A 44 -21.46 0.03 -1.12
C VAL A 44 -20.03 0.41 -0.71
N GLU A 45 -19.73 1.71 -0.61
CA GLU A 45 -18.42 2.18 -0.13
C GLU A 45 -18.17 1.75 1.34
N GLN A 46 -19.19 1.86 2.21
CA GLN A 46 -19.11 1.38 3.59
C GLN A 46 -18.83 -0.14 3.66
N LEU A 47 -19.52 -0.94 2.85
CA LEU A 47 -19.29 -2.39 2.78
C LEU A 47 -17.85 -2.72 2.36
N TYR A 48 -17.32 -2.01 1.36
CA TYR A 48 -15.93 -2.19 0.97
C TYR A 48 -14.97 -1.82 2.09
N LEU A 49 -15.19 -0.72 2.80
CA LEU A 49 -14.36 -0.32 3.93
C LEU A 49 -14.39 -1.37 5.05
N GLU A 50 -15.54 -1.93 5.38
CA GLU A 50 -15.65 -3.02 6.36
C GLU A 50 -14.90 -4.27 5.91
N SER A 51 -15.09 -4.68 4.65
CA SER A 51 -14.36 -5.80 4.05
C SER A 51 -12.84 -5.61 4.10
N ILE A 52 -12.36 -4.39 3.85
CA ILE A 52 -10.94 -4.02 3.94
C ILE A 52 -10.44 -4.07 5.39
N ARG A 53 -11.23 -3.62 6.37
CA ARG A 53 -10.88 -3.71 7.79
C ARG A 53 -10.74 -5.14 8.29
N GLU A 54 -11.56 -6.06 7.77
CA GLU A 54 -11.41 -7.49 8.06
C GLU A 54 -10.14 -8.08 7.42
N ASN A 55 -9.88 -7.75 6.16
CA ASN A 55 -8.69 -8.20 5.45
C ASN A 55 -8.35 -7.22 4.32
N SER A 56 -7.30 -6.42 4.53
CA SER A 56 -6.93 -5.34 3.62
C SER A 56 -6.42 -5.82 2.26
N ALA A 57 -5.93 -7.07 2.16
CA ALA A 57 -5.53 -7.67 0.88
C ALA A 57 -6.73 -7.89 -0.06
N ARG A 58 -7.97 -7.81 0.44
CA ARG A 58 -9.18 -7.88 -0.38
C ARG A 58 -9.33 -6.71 -1.36
N ILE A 59 -8.53 -5.64 -1.21
CA ILE A 59 -8.49 -4.56 -2.21
C ILE A 59 -8.12 -5.09 -3.61
N ALA A 60 -7.40 -6.20 -3.70
CA ALA A 60 -7.08 -6.88 -4.96
C ALA A 60 -8.32 -7.33 -5.76
N TYR A 61 -9.49 -7.41 -5.11
CA TYR A 61 -10.76 -7.84 -5.71
C TYR A 61 -11.79 -6.71 -5.86
N ILE A 62 -11.42 -5.48 -5.49
CA ILE A 62 -12.28 -4.30 -5.66
C ILE A 62 -11.85 -3.62 -6.96
N ASP A 63 -12.76 -3.53 -7.93
CA ASP A 63 -12.51 -2.76 -9.14
C ASP A 63 -12.68 -1.28 -8.85
N ASP A 64 -11.77 -0.48 -9.40
CA ASP A 64 -11.74 0.98 -9.29
C ASP A 64 -12.04 1.50 -7.86
N PRO A 65 -11.30 1.04 -6.82
CA PRO A 65 -11.56 1.42 -5.45
C PRO A 65 -11.44 2.92 -5.29
N THR A 66 -12.36 3.53 -4.54
CA THR A 66 -12.27 4.96 -4.20
C THR A 66 -10.97 5.23 -3.47
N GLU A 67 -10.49 6.47 -3.53
CA GLU A 67 -9.27 6.84 -2.82
C GLU A 67 -9.38 6.59 -1.31
N ALA A 68 -10.57 6.70 -0.72
CA ALA A 68 -10.81 6.37 0.69
C ALA A 68 -10.56 4.89 0.99
N ILE A 69 -11.08 3.98 0.16
CA ILE A 69 -10.85 2.53 0.26
C ILE A 69 -9.36 2.21 0.08
N GLN A 70 -8.71 2.85 -0.90
CA GLN A 70 -7.27 2.69 -1.14
C GLN A 70 -6.45 3.09 0.10
N ILE A 71 -6.72 4.27 0.66
CA ILE A 71 -6.02 4.76 1.86
C ILE A 71 -6.25 3.83 3.06
N GLU A 72 -7.48 3.34 3.27
CA GLU A 72 -7.77 2.41 4.37
C GLU A 72 -6.96 1.12 4.21
N ALA A 73 -6.91 0.55 3.00
CA ALA A 73 -6.13 -0.65 2.74
C ALA A 73 -4.62 -0.45 2.96
N ILE A 74 -4.09 0.72 2.56
CA ILE A 74 -2.69 1.09 2.76
C ILE A 74 -2.35 1.28 4.25
N ARG A 75 -3.24 1.91 5.02
CA ARG A 75 -3.05 2.10 6.46
C ARG A 75 -2.94 0.78 7.22
N LEU A 76 -3.68 -0.23 6.77
CA LEU A 76 -3.65 -1.56 7.35
C LEU A 76 -2.43 -2.37 6.90
N ASN A 77 -2.02 -2.23 5.63
CA ASN A 77 -0.79 -2.81 5.13
C ASN A 77 -0.30 -2.03 3.88
N PRO A 78 0.86 -1.35 3.93
CA PRO A 78 1.34 -0.54 2.81
C PRO A 78 1.71 -1.39 1.57
N HIS A 79 1.98 -2.70 1.72
CA HIS A 79 2.22 -3.60 0.60
C HIS A 79 0.98 -3.85 -0.26
N ASN A 80 -0.22 -3.51 0.23
CA ASN A 80 -1.43 -3.54 -0.59
C ASN A 80 -1.34 -2.60 -1.80
N LEU A 81 -0.39 -1.65 -1.80
CA LEU A 81 -0.09 -0.81 -2.97
C LEU A 81 0.15 -1.65 -4.23
N GLY A 82 0.75 -2.84 -4.10
CA GLY A 82 0.98 -3.75 -5.22
C GLY A 82 -0.30 -4.33 -5.85
N TYR A 83 -1.43 -4.28 -5.14
CA TYR A 83 -2.74 -4.71 -5.63
C TYR A 83 -3.57 -3.58 -6.24
N ILE A 84 -3.19 -2.32 -6.01
CA ILE A 84 -3.93 -1.16 -6.51
C ILE A 84 -3.45 -0.83 -7.92
N LYS A 85 -4.35 -0.90 -8.90
CA LYS A 85 -4.00 -0.68 -10.31
C LYS A 85 -3.60 0.77 -10.61
N GLU A 86 -4.38 1.72 -10.14
CA GLU A 86 -4.19 3.16 -10.38
C GLU A 86 -4.19 3.94 -9.05
N PRO A 87 -3.14 3.80 -8.21
CA PRO A 87 -3.07 4.50 -6.94
C PRO A 87 -2.85 5.99 -7.17
N THR A 88 -3.59 6.83 -6.43
CA THR A 88 -3.37 8.28 -6.45
C THR A 88 -2.00 8.64 -5.87
N GLU A 89 -1.51 9.84 -6.15
CA GLU A 89 -0.26 10.35 -5.56
C GLU A 89 -0.32 10.33 -4.02
N ARG A 90 -1.47 10.68 -3.44
CA ARG A 90 -1.69 10.66 -1.99
C ARG A 90 -1.61 9.25 -1.42
N VAL A 91 -2.16 8.25 -2.13
CA VAL A 91 -2.09 6.84 -1.73
C VAL A 91 -0.64 6.34 -1.74
N LYS A 92 0.12 6.66 -2.79
CA LYS A 92 1.55 6.34 -2.89
C LYS A 92 2.37 6.97 -1.76
N LEU A 93 2.17 8.27 -1.51
CA LEU A 93 2.84 8.99 -0.41
C LEU A 93 2.48 8.41 0.95
N THR A 94 1.22 8.06 1.17
CA THR A 94 0.78 7.42 2.42
C THR A 94 1.47 6.08 2.63
N ALA A 95 1.56 5.25 1.58
CA ALA A 95 2.21 3.95 1.66
C ALA A 95 3.70 4.07 1.99
N VAL A 96 4.41 4.95 1.29
CA VAL A 96 5.85 5.19 1.49
C VAL A 96 6.16 5.86 2.83
N GLY A 97 5.26 6.72 3.33
CA GLY A 97 5.39 7.30 4.66
C GLY A 97 5.25 6.27 5.78
N ILE A 98 4.45 5.22 5.58
CA ILE A 98 4.31 4.10 6.53
C ILE A 98 5.53 3.17 6.43
N ASP A 99 5.87 2.73 5.22
CA ASP A 99 7.03 1.88 4.97
C ASP A 99 7.74 2.33 3.69
N GLY A 100 8.96 2.87 3.84
CA GLY A 100 9.74 3.35 2.70
C GLY A 100 10.06 2.24 1.68
N GLY A 101 10.07 0.97 2.09
CA GLY A 101 10.39 -0.18 1.24
C GLY A 101 9.41 -0.40 0.09
N VAL A 102 8.15 0.04 0.24
CA VAL A 102 7.13 -0.09 -0.81
C VAL A 102 7.38 0.81 -2.01
N ILE A 103 8.40 1.68 -1.96
CA ILE A 103 8.86 2.48 -3.11
C ILE A 103 9.13 1.62 -4.35
N GLN A 104 9.58 0.37 -4.16
CA GLN A 104 9.85 -0.58 -5.24
C GLN A 104 8.58 -1.03 -5.98
N LEU A 105 7.40 -0.88 -5.38
CA LEU A 105 6.11 -1.18 -5.99
C LEU A 105 5.59 -0.02 -6.84
N ILE A 106 6.20 1.18 -6.75
CA ILE A 106 5.73 2.37 -7.46
C ILE A 106 6.45 2.50 -8.80
N LYS A 107 5.68 2.41 -9.89
CA LYS A 107 6.18 2.72 -11.24
C LYS A 107 6.28 4.23 -11.42
N GLY A 108 7.47 4.71 -11.83
CA GLY A 108 7.72 6.13 -12.09
C GLY A 108 7.44 7.04 -10.88
N PRO A 109 8.06 6.81 -9.70
CA PRO A 109 7.83 7.62 -8.53
C PRO A 109 8.28 9.08 -8.76
N THR A 110 7.49 10.02 -8.25
CA THR A 110 7.83 11.44 -8.29
C THR A 110 8.95 11.76 -7.31
N GLU A 111 9.57 12.94 -7.45
CA GLU A 111 10.59 13.39 -6.49
C GLU A 111 10.06 13.49 -5.06
N ASN A 112 8.79 13.82 -4.88
CA ASN A 112 8.15 13.86 -3.56
C ASN A 112 8.07 12.46 -2.95
N ILE A 113 7.64 11.47 -3.72
CA ILE A 113 7.59 10.07 -3.27
C ILE A 113 9.01 9.56 -2.93
N LEU A 114 9.99 9.86 -3.77
CA LEU A 114 11.39 9.47 -3.52
C LEU A 114 11.94 10.11 -2.24
N THR A 115 11.62 11.38 -2.02
CA THR A 115 12.05 12.12 -0.83
C THR A 115 11.39 11.57 0.43
N GLU A 116 10.11 11.22 0.36
CA GLU A 116 9.37 10.59 1.46
C GLU A 116 9.99 9.23 1.84
N ALA A 117 10.35 8.39 0.86
CA ALA A 117 11.00 7.10 1.13
C ALA A 117 12.34 7.29 1.86
N LEU A 118 13.15 8.24 1.39
CA LEU A 118 14.43 8.57 2.02
C LEU A 118 14.23 9.17 3.43
N HIS A 119 13.16 9.92 3.66
CA HIS A 119 12.82 10.42 4.99
C HIS A 119 12.46 9.27 5.93
N ASN A 120 11.60 8.34 5.49
CA ASN A 120 11.23 7.15 6.25
C ASN A 120 12.46 6.30 6.61
N PHE A 121 13.36 6.03 5.66
CA PHE A 121 14.61 5.31 5.93
C PHE A 121 15.55 6.02 6.91
N LYS A 122 15.66 7.35 6.83
CA LYS A 122 16.45 8.12 7.80
C LYS A 122 15.86 7.99 9.21
N THR A 123 14.55 8.12 9.34
CA THR A 123 13.86 7.97 10.62
C THR A 123 14.12 6.57 11.19
N TRP A 124 14.01 5.54 10.37
CA TRP A 124 14.34 4.17 10.78
C TRP A 124 15.80 4.04 11.27
N LEU A 125 16.77 4.53 10.49
CA LEU A 125 18.20 4.48 10.86
C LEU A 125 18.49 5.20 12.17
N LEU A 126 17.84 6.34 12.42
CA LEU A 126 18.01 7.09 13.67
C LEU A 126 17.53 6.32 14.91
N HIS A 127 16.45 5.56 14.78
CA HIS A 127 15.86 4.84 15.90
C HIS A 127 16.44 3.42 16.10
N TYR A 128 16.79 2.76 15.00
CA TYR A 128 17.10 1.32 15.00
C TYR A 128 18.51 1.02 14.47
N GLY A 129 19.15 1.92 13.73
CA GLY A 129 20.44 1.65 13.08
C GLY A 129 21.63 1.36 14.00
N ASN A 130 21.48 1.56 15.32
CA ASN A 130 22.53 1.29 16.32
C ASN A 130 22.37 -0.04 17.07
N ASN A 131 21.36 -0.87 16.78
CA ASN A 131 21.13 -2.13 17.50
C ASN A 131 20.68 -3.29 16.60
N PRO A 132 21.57 -3.88 15.77
CA PRO A 132 21.20 -4.88 14.79
C PRO A 132 20.74 -6.20 15.44
N HIS A 133 19.43 -6.39 15.55
CA HIS A 133 18.81 -7.71 15.72
C HIS A 133 18.28 -8.21 14.38
N SER A 134 18.05 -9.52 14.20
CA SER A 134 17.73 -10.11 12.88
C SER A 134 16.64 -9.36 12.09
N VAL A 135 15.54 -8.99 12.75
CA VAL A 135 14.43 -8.23 12.14
C VAL A 135 14.88 -6.85 11.61
N GLN A 136 15.88 -6.23 12.24
CA GLN A 136 16.41 -4.93 11.82
C GLN A 136 17.38 -5.07 10.65
N ILE A 137 18.12 -6.18 10.57
CA ILE A 137 19.00 -6.49 9.44
C ILE A 137 18.18 -6.75 8.17
N ASP A 138 17.08 -7.52 8.28
CA ASP A 138 16.15 -7.74 7.16
C ASP A 138 15.66 -6.41 6.57
N TYR A 139 15.34 -5.43 7.44
CA TYR A 139 14.91 -4.12 6.99
C TYR A 139 16.07 -3.28 6.42
N ALA A 140 17.30 -3.40 6.96
CA ALA A 140 18.47 -2.76 6.37
C ALA A 140 18.72 -3.24 4.93
N GLU A 141 18.49 -4.52 4.62
CA GLU A 141 18.54 -5.00 3.24
C GLU A 141 17.47 -4.36 2.33
N VAL A 142 16.26 -4.13 2.87
CA VAL A 142 15.20 -3.43 2.15
C VAL A 142 15.62 -1.99 1.83
N ILE A 143 16.27 -1.30 2.77
CA ILE A 143 16.84 0.03 2.56
C ILE A 143 17.90 -0.02 1.46
N VAL A 144 18.83 -0.98 1.49
CA VAL A 144 19.86 -1.17 0.46
C VAL A 144 19.24 -1.31 -0.92
N LYS A 145 18.32 -2.26 -1.09
CA LYS A 145 17.62 -2.52 -2.37
C LYS A 145 16.89 -1.26 -2.86
N SER A 146 16.23 -0.55 -1.95
CA SER A 146 15.48 0.66 -2.27
C SER A 146 16.39 1.83 -2.66
N CYS A 147 17.50 2.06 -1.97
CA CYS A 147 18.45 3.12 -2.34
C CYS A 147 19.15 2.86 -3.67
N LEU A 148 19.44 1.59 -4.01
CA LEU A 148 19.96 1.21 -5.33
C LEU A 148 18.94 1.49 -6.44
N PHE A 149 17.66 1.18 -6.20
CA PHE A 149 16.57 1.58 -7.10
C PHE A 149 16.51 3.10 -7.29
N ILE A 150 16.57 3.88 -6.21
CA ILE A 150 16.55 5.36 -6.29
C ILE A 150 17.76 5.90 -7.07
N ASN A 151 18.96 5.34 -6.84
CA ASN A 151 20.18 5.77 -7.52
C ASN A 151 20.16 5.51 -9.04
N SER A 152 19.53 4.42 -9.46
CA SER A 152 19.36 4.06 -10.87
C SER A 152 18.21 4.78 -11.58
N SER A 153 17.32 5.46 -10.84
CA SER A 153 16.17 6.19 -11.39
C SER A 153 16.54 7.53 -12.05
N SER A 154 15.54 8.25 -12.57
CA SER A 154 15.67 9.60 -13.13
C SER A 154 15.75 10.73 -12.08
N ALA A 155 15.92 10.40 -10.80
CA ALA A 155 15.97 11.36 -9.70
C ALA A 155 17.08 12.42 -9.83
N THR A 156 16.90 13.56 -9.15
CA THR A 156 17.91 14.63 -9.11
C THR A 156 19.21 14.18 -8.44
N LYS A 157 20.31 14.88 -8.76
CA LYS A 157 21.60 14.66 -8.08
C LYS A 157 21.50 14.78 -6.55
N ALA A 158 20.65 15.65 -6.03
CA ALA A 158 20.48 15.84 -4.59
C ALA A 158 19.80 14.63 -3.93
N ILE A 159 18.75 14.09 -4.56
CA ILE A 159 18.07 12.87 -4.10
C ILE A 159 19.02 11.68 -4.15
N LYS A 160 19.74 11.49 -5.26
CA LYS A 160 20.74 10.41 -5.40
C LYS A 160 21.86 10.52 -4.37
N LYS A 161 22.38 11.72 -4.11
CA LYS A 161 23.38 11.94 -3.05
C LYS A 161 22.84 11.53 -1.68
N THR A 162 21.59 11.86 -1.39
CA THR A 162 20.93 11.47 -0.14
C THR A 162 20.77 9.95 -0.05
N ALA A 163 20.32 9.31 -1.12
CA ALA A 163 20.19 7.85 -1.20
C ALA A 163 21.54 7.15 -1.01
N SER A 164 22.62 7.63 -1.60
CA SER A 164 23.97 7.05 -1.39
C SER A 164 24.46 7.14 0.05
N ASN A 165 24.13 8.23 0.76
CA ASN A 165 24.50 8.36 2.18
C ASN A 165 23.73 7.40 3.09
N ILE A 166 22.45 7.15 2.78
CA ILE A 166 21.60 6.18 3.48
C ILE A 166 22.07 4.76 3.16
N LEU A 167 22.33 4.48 1.87
CA LEU A 167 22.83 3.20 1.39
C LEU A 167 24.09 2.77 2.14
N LYS A 168 25.05 3.69 2.32
CA LYS A 168 26.27 3.40 3.07
C LYS A 168 25.96 2.96 4.51
N GLN A 169 25.14 3.71 5.23
CA GLN A 169 24.76 3.37 6.60
C GLN A 169 24.05 2.02 6.70
N ALA A 170 23.16 1.72 5.74
CA ALA A 170 22.46 0.44 5.71
C ALA A 170 23.41 -0.74 5.41
N LEU A 171 24.40 -0.55 4.53
CA LEU A 171 25.44 -1.56 4.27
C LEU A 171 26.29 -1.81 5.51
N ASP A 172 26.72 -0.75 6.21
CA ASP A 172 27.50 -0.87 7.44
C ASP A 172 26.77 -1.76 8.49
N ILE A 173 25.43 -1.69 8.56
CA ILE A 173 24.60 -2.54 9.44
C ILE A 173 24.56 -4.00 8.96
N VAL A 174 24.40 -4.24 7.66
CA VAL A 174 24.33 -5.58 7.08
C VAL A 174 25.67 -6.30 7.22
N ASP A 175 26.78 -5.60 6.95
CA ASP A 175 28.13 -6.15 7.02
C ASP A 175 28.51 -6.51 8.47
N ALA A 176 28.20 -5.64 9.44
CA ALA A 176 28.47 -5.90 10.86
C ALA A 176 27.78 -7.16 11.39
N HIS A 177 26.63 -7.55 10.83
CA HIS A 177 25.95 -8.79 11.22
C HIS A 177 26.61 -10.05 10.63
N GLN A 178 27.16 -9.97 9.42
CA GLN A 178 27.84 -11.10 8.80
C GLN A 178 29.09 -11.49 9.61
N ASP A 179 29.83 -10.49 10.08
CA ASP A 179 31.01 -10.68 10.95
C ASP A 179 30.67 -11.34 12.31
N GLU A 180 29.44 -11.18 12.83
CA GLU A 180 29.00 -11.80 14.10
C GLU A 180 28.61 -13.28 13.96
N LEU A 181 28.37 -13.76 12.73
CA LEU A 181 27.96 -15.13 12.44
C LEU A 181 29.12 -16.05 12.04
N GLU A 182 30.31 -15.50 11.74
CA GLU A 182 31.56 -16.23 11.42
C GLU A 182 32.38 -16.61 12.67
#